data_AF-S4NZV3-F1
#
_entry.id   AF-S4NZV3-F1
#
_cell.length_a   1.000
_cell.length_b   1.000
_cell.length_c   1.000
_cell.angle_alpha   90.00
_cell.angle_beta   90.00
_cell.angle_gamma   90.00
#
_symmetry.space_group_name_H-M   'P 1'
#
loop_
_entity.id
_entity.type
_entity.pdbx_description
1 polymer ?
#
loop_
_entity_poly.entity_id
_entity_poly.type
_entity_poly.pdbx_seq_one_letter_code
_entity_poly.pdbx_strand_id
1 'polypeptide(L)'
;QDWKPGAVPAPVASPATGNDTSVLNTEISKQGDLVRSLKAAKSEKAKVDEAVKTLLDLKTKYKAATGQDWKPGVTQDPVSTSKSG
;
A
#
# COMPACT_ATOMS: atom_id res chain seq x y z
N GLN A 1 -2.78 -16.15 4.92
CA GLN A 1 -2.35 -15.05 4.01
C GLN A 1 -0.87 -14.72 4.25
N ASP A 2 0.14 -15.45 3.76
CA ASP A 2 0.40 -15.97 2.41
C ASP A 2 0.23 -14.91 1.31
N TRP A 3 1.24 -14.05 1.17
CA TRP A 3 1.53 -13.39 -0.10
C TRP A 3 3.02 -13.55 -0.44
N LYS A 4 3.29 -14.41 -1.43
CA LYS A 4 4.57 -14.59 -2.14
C LYS A 4 4.25 -14.59 -3.63
N PRO A 5 4.89 -13.72 -4.43
CA PRO A 5 5.41 -14.13 -5.71
C PRO A 5 6.92 -14.31 -5.54
N GLY A 6 7.39 -15.53 -5.77
CA GLY A 6 8.83 -15.79 -5.90
C GLY A 6 9.36 -15.07 -7.13
N ALA A 7 10.35 -14.21 -6.93
CA ALA A 7 11.31 -13.82 -7.95
C ALA A 7 12.61 -13.41 -7.23
N VAL A 8 13.68 -14.04 -7.70
CA VAL A 8 15.07 -14.00 -7.24
C VAL A 8 15.68 -12.60 -7.13
N PRO A 9 16.75 -12.42 -6.32
CA PRO A 9 17.48 -11.17 -6.22
C PRO A 9 18.39 -11.01 -7.45
N ALA A 10 18.27 -9.90 -8.16
CA ALA A 10 19.33 -9.45 -9.07
C ALA A 10 19.42 -7.91 -9.00
N PRO A 11 20.60 -7.37 -8.68
CA PRO A 11 20.80 -5.94 -8.52
C PRO A 11 20.94 -5.33 -9.92
N VAL A 12 20.01 -4.46 -10.30
CA VAL A 12 20.26 -3.53 -11.40
C VAL A 12 20.30 -2.12 -10.82
N ALA A 13 21.49 -1.56 -10.96
CA ALA A 13 21.94 -0.31 -10.39
C ALA A 13 21.00 0.86 -10.69
N SER A 14 20.70 1.64 -9.65
CA SER A 14 20.91 3.09 -9.64
C SER A 14 20.86 3.56 -8.18
N PRO A 15 21.92 4.19 -7.64
CA PRO A 15 21.83 4.90 -6.37
C PRO A 15 21.09 6.22 -6.61
N ALA A 16 19.80 6.14 -6.93
CA ALA A 16 18.92 7.29 -6.81
C ALA A 16 18.48 7.35 -5.34
N THR A 17 19.22 8.16 -4.60
CA THR A 17 18.70 9.11 -3.62
C THR A 17 17.81 8.58 -2.50
N GLY A 18 18.30 8.67 -1.26
CA GLY A 18 17.47 8.54 -0.04
C GLY A 18 16.24 9.46 0.01
N ASN A 19 16.09 10.42 -0.93
CA ASN A 19 14.87 11.20 -1.12
C ASN A 19 13.68 10.36 -1.63
N ASP A 20 13.92 9.36 -2.48
CA ASP A 20 12.86 8.56 -3.10
C ASP A 20 12.13 7.70 -2.05
N THR A 21 12.84 7.17 -1.07
CA THR A 21 12.25 6.41 0.05
C THR A 21 11.31 7.25 0.90
N SER A 22 11.69 8.51 1.21
CA SER A 22 10.86 9.42 2.00
C SER A 22 9.56 9.75 1.26
N VAL A 23 9.67 10.07 -0.03
CA VAL A 23 8.52 10.32 -0.92
C VAL A 23 7.63 9.08 -1.01
N LEU A 24 8.19 7.89 -1.22
CA LEU A 24 7.45 6.64 -1.25
C LEU A 24 6.69 6.40 0.06
N ASN A 25 7.29 6.67 1.22
CA ASN A 25 6.61 6.51 2.50
C ASN A 25 5.42 7.48 2.66
N THR A 26 5.61 8.75 2.29
CA THR A 26 4.54 9.75 2.29
C THR A 26 3.39 9.36 1.36
N GLU A 27 3.71 8.92 0.13
CA GLU A 27 2.71 8.53 -0.86
C GLU A 27 1.97 7.24 -0.44
N ILE A 28 2.65 6.24 0.12
CA ILE A 28 1.97 5.04 0.63
C ILE A 28 1.00 5.40 1.75
N SER A 29 1.40 6.30 2.65
CA SER A 29 0.56 6.75 3.78
C SER A 29 -0.69 7.47 3.27
N LYS A 30 -0.51 8.48 2.40
CA LYS A 30 -1.62 9.19 1.73
C LYS A 30 -2.56 8.24 1.01
N GLN A 31 -2.00 7.28 0.28
CA GLN A 31 -2.79 6.33 -0.50
C GLN A 31 -3.58 5.38 0.41
N GLY A 32 -2.99 4.95 1.54
CA GLY A 32 -3.68 4.17 2.55
C GLY A 32 -4.87 4.90 3.15
N ASP A 33 -4.70 6.18 3.46
CA ASP A 33 -5.78 7.03 3.97
C ASP A 33 -6.87 7.26 2.93
N LEU A 34 -6.49 7.45 1.66
CA LEU A 34 -7.44 7.55 0.56
C LEU A 34 -8.26 6.26 0.42
N VAL A 35 -7.62 5.08 0.43
CA VAL A 35 -8.33 3.79 0.36
C VAL A 35 -9.30 3.62 1.54
N ARG A 36 -8.89 4.00 2.75
CA ARG A 36 -9.74 3.95 3.94
C ARG A 36 -10.92 4.92 3.82
N SER A 37 -10.66 6.15 3.39
CA SER A 37 -11.68 7.18 3.19
C SER A 37 -12.69 6.79 2.11
N LEU A 38 -12.22 6.33 0.95
CA LEU A 38 -13.08 5.87 -0.15
C LEU A 38 -13.93 4.66 0.27
N LYS A 39 -13.36 3.72 1.02
CA LYS A 39 -14.10 2.55 1.53
C LYS A 39 -15.13 2.96 2.60
N ALA A 40 -14.78 3.89 3.50
CA ALA A 40 -15.69 4.42 4.50
C ALA A 40 -16.83 5.24 3.88
N ALA A 41 -16.52 6.04 2.86
CA ALA A 41 -17.46 6.85 2.09
C ALA A 41 -18.36 6.01 1.16
N LYS A 42 -18.15 4.69 1.05
CA LYS A 42 -18.80 3.81 0.06
C LYS A 42 -18.68 4.39 -1.36
N SER A 43 -17.52 4.94 -1.68
CA SER A 43 -17.20 5.39 -3.02
C SER A 43 -17.27 4.24 -4.03
N GLU A 44 -17.30 4.58 -5.31
CA GLU A 44 -17.30 3.61 -6.40
C GLU A 44 -16.17 2.60 -6.24
N LYS A 45 -16.52 1.31 -6.38
CA LYS A 45 -15.57 0.20 -6.30
C LYS A 45 -14.36 0.40 -7.22
N ALA A 46 -14.58 0.98 -8.40
CA ALA A 46 -13.51 1.32 -9.34
C ALA A 46 -12.45 2.25 -8.73
N LYS A 47 -12.88 3.32 -8.01
CA LYS A 47 -11.96 4.26 -7.35
C LYS A 47 -11.22 3.61 -6.19
N VAL A 48 -11.90 2.76 -5.42
CA VAL A 48 -11.27 1.99 -4.33
C VAL A 48 -10.23 1.01 -4.91
N ASP A 49 -10.57 0.28 -5.97
CA ASP A 49 -9.68 -0.70 -6.62
C ASP A 49 -8.46 -0.02 -7.25
N GLU A 50 -8.65 1.12 -7.94
CA GLU A 50 -7.57 1.95 -8.47
C GLU A 50 -6.65 2.41 -7.33
N ALA A 51 -7.23 2.90 -6.23
CA ALA A 51 -6.46 3.38 -5.11
C ALA A 51 -5.64 2.26 -4.43
N VAL A 52 -6.23 1.07 -4.27
CA VAL A 52 -5.56 -0.12 -3.74
C VAL A 52 -4.44 -0.60 -4.68
N LYS A 53 -4.66 -0.55 -6.00
CA LYS A 53 -3.64 -0.93 -7.00
C LYS A 53 -2.41 -0.03 -6.89
N THR A 54 -2.61 1.28 -6.79
CA THR A 54 -1.52 2.24 -6.57
C THR A 54 -0.81 2.00 -5.24
N LEU A 55 -1.56 1.69 -4.16
CA LEU A 55 -0.97 1.38 -2.86
C LEU A 55 -0.03 0.16 -2.93
N LEU A 56 -0.42 -0.88 -3.67
CA LEU A 56 0.39 -2.09 -3.84
C LEU A 56 1.67 -1.83 -4.64
N ASP A 57 1.57 -1.02 -5.70
CA ASP A 57 2.72 -0.61 -6.51
C ASP A 57 3.71 0.24 -5.69
N LEU A 58 3.21 1.22 -4.94
CA LEU A 58 4.04 2.06 -4.06
C LEU A 58 4.75 1.22 -2.98
N LYS A 59 4.05 0.29 -2.34
CA LYS A 59 4.66 -0.64 -1.36
C LYS A 59 5.75 -1.52 -1.99
N THR A 60 5.55 -1.94 -3.23
CA THR A 60 6.55 -2.73 -3.98
C THR A 60 7.79 -1.89 -4.24
N LYS A 61 7.62 -0.63 -4.68
CA LYS A 61 8.73 0.31 -4.86
C LYS A 61 9.46 0.61 -3.55
N TYR A 62 8.73 0.82 -2.45
CA TYR A 62 9.32 1.05 -1.13
C TYR A 62 10.13 -0.15 -0.65
N LYS A 63 9.62 -1.37 -0.82
CA LYS A 63 10.36 -2.59 -0.51
C LYS A 63 11.60 -2.75 -1.38
N ALA A 64 11.50 -2.45 -2.68
CA ALA A 64 12.64 -2.49 -3.59
C ALA A 64 13.72 -1.48 -3.20
N ALA A 65 13.33 -0.29 -2.75
CA ALA A 65 14.24 0.78 -2.34
C ALA A 65 14.87 0.57 -0.95
N THR A 66 14.10 0.07 0.01
CA THR A 66 14.54 -0.05 1.42
C THR A 66 14.93 -1.46 1.84
N GLY A 67 14.54 -2.48 1.06
CA GLY A 67 14.56 -3.87 1.49
C GLY A 67 13.52 -4.22 2.55
N GLN A 68 12.65 -3.28 2.95
CA GLN A 68 11.74 -3.43 4.07
C GLN A 68 10.27 -3.39 3.63
N ASP A 69 9.47 -4.33 4.12
CA ASP A 69 8.04 -4.36 3.83
C ASP A 69 7.31 -3.22 4.56
N TRP A 70 6.65 -2.35 3.80
CA TRP A 70 5.73 -1.38 4.39
C TRP A 70 4.54 -2.12 5.01
N LYS A 71 4.34 -1.95 6.32
CA LYS A 71 3.26 -2.60 7.06
C LYS A 71 2.07 -1.65 7.23
N PRO A 72 0.89 -1.95 6.64
CA PRO A 72 -0.36 -1.31 7.01
C PRO A 72 -0.78 -1.82 8.40
N GLY A 73 -0.13 -1.31 9.45
CA GLY A 73 -0.11 -1.96 10.76
C GLY A 73 -1.02 -1.38 11.83
N VAL A 74 -1.61 -0.18 11.67
CA VAL A 74 -2.45 0.41 12.72
C VAL A 74 -3.54 1.28 12.11
N THR A 75 -4.57 0.64 11.53
CA THR A 75 -5.98 1.06 11.72
C THR A 75 -6.89 0.14 10.93
N GLN A 76 -7.52 -0.74 11.70
CA GLN A 76 -8.82 -1.38 11.50
C GLN A 76 -8.81 -2.68 10.69
N ASP A 77 -8.72 -3.76 11.46
CA ASP A 77 -9.53 -4.96 11.29
C ASP A 77 -10.87 -4.62 10.61
N PRO A 78 -11.24 -5.28 9.50
CA PRO A 78 -12.63 -5.30 9.05
C PRO A 78 -13.41 -6.21 10.00
N VAL A 79 -13.68 -5.75 11.22
CA VAL A 79 -14.72 -6.34 12.06
C VAL A 79 -15.90 -5.37 12.17
N SER A 80 -16.93 -5.73 11.39
CA SER A 80 -18.34 -5.47 11.66
C SER A 80 -18.89 -4.09 11.34
N THR A 81 -19.22 -3.87 10.07
CA THR A 81 -20.58 -3.37 9.76
C THR A 81 -21.50 -4.59 9.64
N SER A 82 -22.05 -5.02 10.78
CA SER A 82 -23.27 -5.82 10.81
C SER A 82 -24.42 -4.84 10.99
N LYS A 83 -25.14 -4.63 9.90
CA LYS A 83 -26.40 -3.91 9.80
C LYS A 83 -27.52 -4.73 10.45
N SER A 84 -28.43 -4.02 11.13
CA SER A 84 -29.83 -4.38 11.44
C SER A 84 -30.13 -5.52 12.42
N GLY A 85 -30.99 -5.22 13.39
CA GLY A 85 -31.69 -6.16 14.25
C GLY A 85 -32.07 -5.53 15.58
#